data_AF-A0AAN9BBU2-F1
#
_entry.id   AF-A0AAN9BBU2-F1
#
_cell.length_a   1.000
_cell.length_b   1.000
_cell.length_c   1.000
_cell.angle_alpha   90.00
_cell.angle_beta   90.00
_cell.angle_gamma   90.00
#
_symmetry.space_group_name_H-M   'P 1'
#
loop_
_entity.id
_entity.type
_entity.pdbx_description
1 polymer ?
#
loop_
_entity_poly.entity_id
_entity_poly.type
_entity_poly.pdbx_seq_one_letter_code
_entity_poly.pdbx_strand_id
1 'polypeptide(L)'
;MDNIKLYYFDLRGKGEFIRLLLRAAGQKFDDVIVPRSSWGPEGKAETPYGQVPYIVYKGRKYGQSVAIGQFFARKLGFYGKTDEDALKVDEAVLLCEDLRTPHLRDWFISKDPVKKAELSHKLRDELFPRYFGYFEELLVDNGATGFFAGNSLTLADFVIYDVLDTALGIDPECLGPFPSLRKLRSNVEAVPAIRDYLAQRPKSVI
;
A
#
# COMPACT_ATOMS: atom_id res chain seq x y z
N MET A 1 -15.50 8.06 -11.97
CA MET A 1 -16.44 8.06 -10.83
C MET A 1 -16.41 9.43 -10.17
N ASP A 2 -17.52 9.90 -9.63
CA ASP A 2 -17.60 11.26 -9.06
C ASP A 2 -17.70 11.23 -7.53
N ASN A 3 -17.32 12.34 -6.88
CA ASN A 3 -17.46 12.58 -5.45
C ASN A 3 -16.78 11.52 -4.56
N ILE A 4 -15.52 11.16 -4.88
CA ILE A 4 -14.69 10.30 -4.05
C ILE A 4 -13.86 11.16 -3.11
N LYS A 5 -13.96 10.89 -1.80
CA LYS A 5 -13.07 11.47 -0.79
C LYS A 5 -12.37 10.34 -0.05
N LEU A 6 -11.05 10.34 -0.03
CA LEU A 6 -10.22 9.42 0.75
C LEU A 6 -9.79 10.13 2.03
N TYR A 7 -10.16 9.59 3.19
CA TYR A 7 -9.78 10.12 4.49
C TYR A 7 -8.67 9.28 5.08
N TYR A 8 -7.52 9.89 5.36
CA TYR A 8 -6.41 9.24 6.05
C TYR A 8 -5.55 10.25 6.80
N PHE A 9 -4.63 9.76 7.63
CA PHE A 9 -3.64 10.63 8.26
C PHE A 9 -2.69 11.22 7.22
N ASP A 10 -1.95 12.25 7.65
CA ASP A 10 -0.82 12.82 6.91
C ASP A 10 0.41 11.88 6.96
N LEU A 11 0.24 10.69 6.38
CA LEU A 11 1.27 9.68 6.20
C LEU A 11 0.88 8.76 5.04
N ARG A 12 1.86 7.99 4.54
CA ARG A 12 1.65 6.98 3.48
C ARG A 12 0.76 5.83 3.96
N GLY A 13 1.36 4.84 4.62
CA GLY A 13 0.70 3.71 5.26
C GLY A 13 -0.42 3.07 4.43
N LYS A 14 -1.45 2.55 5.10
CA LYS A 14 -2.56 1.85 4.41
C LYS A 14 -3.40 2.74 3.46
N GLY A 15 -3.18 4.05 3.42
CA GLY A 15 -3.82 4.95 2.45
C GLY A 15 -3.05 5.09 1.13
N GLU A 16 -1.74 4.80 1.12
CA GLU A 16 -0.87 5.16 0.00
C GLU A 16 -1.16 4.37 -1.27
N PHE A 17 -1.29 3.04 -1.17
CA PHE A 17 -1.59 2.23 -2.34
C PHE A 17 -2.93 2.62 -3.01
N ILE A 18 -3.88 3.15 -2.23
CA ILE A 18 -5.17 3.66 -2.74
C ILE A 18 -4.92 4.95 -3.53
N ARG A 19 -4.09 5.86 -3.02
CA ARG A 19 -3.68 7.08 -3.74
C ARG A 19 -2.97 6.74 -5.03
N LEU A 20 -2.02 5.81 -5.01
CA LEU A 20 -1.28 5.37 -6.20
C LEU A 20 -2.21 4.79 -7.26
N LEU A 21 -3.12 3.89 -6.87
CA LEU A 21 -4.09 3.28 -7.77
C LEU A 21 -5.00 4.33 -8.41
N LEU A 22 -5.59 5.23 -7.60
CA LEU A 22 -6.49 6.27 -8.12
C LEU A 22 -5.75 7.22 -9.09
N ARG A 23 -4.47 7.53 -8.82
CA ARG A 23 -3.64 8.35 -9.70
C ARG A 23 -3.28 7.64 -11.00
N ALA A 24 -2.86 6.38 -10.92
CA ALA A 24 -2.58 5.56 -12.10
C ALA A 24 -3.81 5.45 -13.02
N ALA A 25 -5.00 5.41 -12.44
CA ALA A 25 -6.27 5.38 -13.15
C ALA A 25 -6.74 6.74 -13.69
N GLY A 26 -6.05 7.84 -13.38
CA GLY A 26 -6.54 9.20 -13.68
C GLY A 26 -7.85 9.56 -12.97
N GLN A 27 -8.21 8.85 -11.90
CA GLN A 27 -9.44 9.05 -11.16
C GLN A 27 -9.29 10.27 -10.24
N LYS A 28 -10.12 11.29 -10.44
CA LYS A 28 -10.19 12.46 -9.54
C LYS A 28 -10.73 12.05 -8.17
N PHE A 29 -10.11 12.52 -7.10
CA PHE A 29 -10.57 12.31 -5.73
C PHE A 29 -10.04 13.42 -4.82
N ASP A 30 -10.73 13.66 -3.71
CA ASP A 30 -10.23 14.53 -2.64
C ASP A 30 -9.41 13.68 -1.66
N ASP A 31 -8.13 14.02 -1.47
CA ASP A 31 -7.28 13.41 -0.43
C ASP A 31 -7.41 14.24 0.86
N VAL A 32 -8.28 13.78 1.76
CA VAL A 32 -8.65 14.50 2.97
C VAL A 32 -7.78 14.04 4.13
N ILE A 33 -6.92 14.94 4.58
CA ILE A 33 -6.07 14.71 5.75
C ILE A 33 -6.92 14.79 7.02
N VAL A 34 -6.86 13.73 7.83
CA VAL A 34 -7.41 13.67 9.18
C VAL A 34 -6.33 14.15 10.15
N PRO A 35 -6.50 15.31 10.81
CA PRO A 35 -5.52 15.80 11.76
C PRO A 35 -5.38 14.86 12.96
N ARG A 36 -4.16 14.66 13.45
CA ARG A 36 -3.95 13.88 14.69
C ARG A 36 -4.60 14.54 15.91
N SER A 37 -4.73 15.86 15.92
CA SER A 37 -5.42 16.63 16.97
C SER A 37 -6.91 16.33 17.06
N SER A 38 -7.56 15.94 15.96
CA SER A 38 -8.98 15.53 15.97
C SER A 38 -9.17 14.03 16.25
N TRP A 39 -8.09 13.26 16.43
CA TRP A 39 -8.14 11.80 16.56
C TRP A 39 -8.30 11.32 18.01
N GLY A 40 -9.37 11.78 18.66
CA GLY A 40 -9.82 11.35 20.00
C GLY A 40 -10.99 10.35 19.95
N PRO A 41 -11.64 10.05 21.10
CA PRO A 41 -12.82 9.18 21.16
C PRO A 41 -13.95 9.61 20.21
N GLU A 42 -14.25 10.92 20.17
CA GLU A 42 -15.29 11.50 19.29
C GLU A 42 -14.92 11.36 17.80
N GLY A 43 -13.69 11.75 17.42
CA GLY A 43 -13.22 11.62 16.05
C GLY A 43 -13.23 10.16 15.57
N LYS A 44 -12.90 9.20 16.43
CA LYS A 44 -13.00 7.77 16.12
C LYS A 44 -14.45 7.33 15.96
N ALA A 45 -15.36 7.75 16.85
CA ALA A 45 -16.78 7.40 16.79
C ALA A 45 -17.43 7.84 15.46
N GLU A 46 -16.94 8.93 14.85
CA GLU A 46 -17.37 9.41 13.54
C GLU A 46 -16.84 8.61 12.34
N THR A 47 -15.97 7.62 12.55
CA THR A 47 -15.38 6.81 11.47
C THR A 47 -15.88 5.37 11.47
N PRO A 48 -15.93 4.71 10.30
CA PRO A 48 -16.19 3.27 10.26
C PRO A 48 -15.18 2.54 11.15
N TYR A 49 -15.69 1.81 12.14
CA TYR A 49 -14.91 0.95 13.04
C TYR A 49 -13.87 1.69 13.92
N GLY A 50 -13.94 3.02 14.02
CA GLY A 50 -12.92 3.79 14.76
C GLY A 50 -11.55 3.83 14.07
N GLN A 51 -11.52 3.66 12.74
CA GLN A 51 -10.29 3.48 11.97
C GLN A 51 -10.27 4.34 10.69
N VAL A 52 -9.05 4.58 10.21
CA VAL A 52 -8.72 5.12 8.89
C VAL A 52 -7.73 4.16 8.21
N PRO A 53 -7.69 4.06 6.86
CA PRO A 53 -8.43 4.89 5.92
C PRO A 53 -9.90 4.48 5.78
N TYR A 54 -10.70 5.47 5.37
CA TYR A 54 -12.05 5.24 4.86
C TYR A 54 -12.30 6.15 3.66
N ILE A 55 -13.28 5.80 2.84
CA ILE A 55 -13.77 6.68 1.77
C ILE A 55 -15.18 7.16 2.06
N VAL A 56 -15.52 8.34 1.54
CA VAL A 56 -16.91 8.72 1.29
C VAL A 56 -17.18 8.51 -0.20
N TYR A 57 -18.15 7.67 -0.50
CA TYR A 57 -18.62 7.42 -1.86
C TYR A 57 -20.14 7.41 -1.87
N LYS A 58 -20.74 8.25 -2.71
CA LYS A 58 -22.21 8.44 -2.79
C LYS A 58 -22.86 8.70 -1.41
N GLY A 59 -22.23 9.54 -0.61
CA GLY A 59 -22.74 9.94 0.71
C GLY A 59 -22.57 8.90 1.83
N ARG A 60 -22.01 7.71 1.54
CA ARG A 60 -21.77 6.66 2.55
C ARG A 60 -20.28 6.51 2.85
N LYS A 61 -19.96 6.30 4.14
CA LYS A 61 -18.60 5.98 4.61
C LYS A 61 -18.33 4.47 4.46
N TYR A 62 -17.18 4.12 3.90
CA TYR A 62 -16.69 2.73 3.77
C TYR A 62 -15.26 2.64 4.30
N GLY A 63 -15.02 1.76 5.28
CA GLY A 63 -13.69 1.52 5.85
C GLY A 63 -12.98 0.31 5.23
N GLN A 64 -11.83 -0.03 5.80
CA GLN A 64 -10.91 -1.11 5.39
C GLN A 64 -10.18 -0.86 4.07
N SER A 65 -8.88 -0.61 4.17
CA SER A 65 -8.03 -0.22 3.03
C SER A 65 -8.07 -1.23 1.88
N VAL A 66 -7.97 -2.53 2.18
CA VAL A 66 -7.98 -3.59 1.15
C VAL A 66 -9.32 -3.64 0.42
N ALA A 67 -10.43 -3.58 1.16
CA ALA A 67 -11.76 -3.56 0.55
C ALA A 67 -11.97 -2.35 -0.37
N ILE A 68 -11.51 -1.18 0.07
CA ILE A 68 -11.52 0.06 -0.73
C ILE A 68 -10.65 -0.09 -1.98
N GLY A 69 -9.44 -0.63 -1.83
CA GLY A 69 -8.52 -0.91 -2.92
C GLY A 69 -9.13 -1.85 -3.96
N GLN A 70 -9.68 -2.99 -3.54
CA GLN A 70 -10.35 -3.95 -4.42
C GLN A 70 -11.54 -3.33 -5.15
N PHE A 71 -12.33 -2.51 -4.47
CA PHE A 71 -13.44 -1.79 -5.10
C PHE A 71 -12.96 -0.91 -6.26
N PHE A 72 -11.94 -0.08 -6.03
CA PHE A 72 -11.41 0.79 -7.09
C PHE A 72 -10.69 0.00 -8.17
N ALA A 73 -9.90 -1.00 -7.80
CA ALA A 73 -9.19 -1.87 -8.74
C ALA A 73 -10.15 -2.50 -9.76
N ARG A 74 -11.26 -3.09 -9.29
CA ARG A 74 -12.29 -3.68 -10.16
C ARG A 74 -12.97 -2.62 -11.03
N LYS A 75 -13.24 -1.44 -10.49
CA LYS A 75 -13.92 -0.35 -11.23
C LYS A 75 -13.03 0.34 -12.26
N LEU A 76 -11.72 0.30 -12.08
CA LEU A 76 -10.75 1.07 -12.86
C LEU A 76 -9.83 0.19 -13.72
N GLY A 77 -10.01 -1.13 -13.70
CA GLY A 77 -9.27 -2.06 -14.56
C GLY A 77 -7.89 -2.48 -14.02
N PHE A 78 -7.70 -2.45 -12.70
CA PHE A 78 -6.45 -2.84 -12.01
C PHE A 78 -6.62 -4.13 -11.19
N TYR A 79 -7.46 -5.05 -11.64
CA TYR A 79 -7.80 -6.27 -10.87
C TYR A 79 -7.64 -7.56 -11.69
N GLY A 80 -6.75 -7.53 -12.68
CA GLY A 80 -6.59 -8.64 -13.62
C GLY A 80 -7.66 -8.66 -14.73
N LYS A 81 -7.46 -9.53 -15.72
CA LYS A 81 -8.39 -9.73 -16.84
C LYS A 81 -9.16 -11.04 -16.76
N THR A 82 -8.71 -11.97 -15.93
CA THR A 82 -9.29 -13.30 -15.73
C THR A 82 -9.56 -13.55 -14.24
N ASP A 83 -10.36 -14.56 -13.94
CA ASP A 83 -10.58 -14.99 -12.55
C ASP A 83 -9.29 -15.47 -11.89
N GLU A 84 -8.38 -16.08 -12.66
CA GLU A 84 -7.06 -16.49 -12.18
C GLU A 84 -6.16 -15.28 -11.88
N ASP A 85 -6.18 -14.24 -12.72
CA ASP A 85 -5.46 -13.00 -12.42
C ASP A 85 -6.00 -12.37 -11.12
N ALA A 86 -7.33 -12.32 -10.96
CA ALA A 86 -7.96 -11.79 -9.76
C ALA A 86 -7.57 -12.60 -8.51
N LEU A 87 -7.48 -13.92 -8.62
CA LEU A 87 -6.99 -14.80 -7.56
C LEU A 87 -5.54 -14.47 -7.16
N LYS A 88 -4.63 -14.33 -8.14
CA LYS A 88 -3.23 -13.94 -7.89
C LYS A 88 -3.11 -12.57 -7.22
N VAL A 89 -3.96 -11.62 -7.64
CA VAL A 89 -4.03 -10.29 -7.00
C VAL A 89 -4.43 -10.43 -5.53
N ASP A 90 -5.48 -11.18 -5.22
CA ASP A 90 -5.94 -11.35 -3.84
C ASP A 90 -4.94 -12.09 -2.97
N GLU A 91 -4.30 -13.13 -3.50
CA GLU A 91 -3.25 -13.88 -2.82
C GLU A 91 -2.10 -12.95 -2.39
N ALA A 92 -1.53 -12.17 -3.32
CA ALA A 92 -0.44 -11.26 -3.01
C ALA A 92 -0.86 -10.14 -2.03
N VAL A 93 -2.07 -9.59 -2.18
CA VAL A 93 -2.60 -8.53 -1.29
C VAL A 93 -2.80 -9.06 0.12
N LEU A 94 -3.40 -10.24 0.29
CA LEU A 94 -3.68 -10.82 1.60
C LEU A 94 -2.39 -11.28 2.29
N LEU A 95 -1.44 -11.83 1.53
CA LEU A 95 -0.10 -12.15 2.06
C LEU A 95 0.64 -10.89 2.53
N CYS A 96 0.43 -9.74 1.89
CA CYS A 96 0.95 -8.46 2.37
C CYS A 96 0.27 -7.98 3.66
N GLU A 97 -1.01 -8.29 3.89
CA GLU A 97 -1.66 -8.01 5.17
C GLU A 97 -1.07 -8.88 6.30
N ASP A 98 -0.64 -10.11 6.03
CA ASP A 98 0.07 -10.96 7.00
C ASP A 98 1.44 -10.37 7.39
N LEU A 99 2.14 -9.70 6.45
CA LEU A 99 3.37 -8.95 6.75
C LEU A 99 3.11 -7.72 7.64
N ARG A 100 1.91 -7.14 7.61
CA ARG A 100 1.51 -5.97 8.40
C ARG A 100 1.21 -6.32 9.86
N THR A 101 2.16 -7.02 10.49
CA THR A 101 2.16 -7.44 11.89
C THR A 101 2.18 -6.26 12.86
N PRO A 102 1.89 -6.50 14.17
CA PRO A 102 2.08 -5.49 15.20
C PRO A 102 3.49 -4.88 15.24
N HIS A 103 4.54 -5.60 14.82
CA HIS A 103 5.90 -5.06 14.76
C HIS A 103 6.00 -3.89 13.77
N LEU A 104 5.47 -4.07 12.56
CA LEU A 104 5.47 -3.00 11.55
C LEU A 104 4.60 -1.83 12.01
N ARG A 105 3.42 -2.11 12.54
CA ARG A 105 2.53 -1.08 13.10
C ARG A 105 3.20 -0.29 14.21
N ASP A 106 3.81 -0.98 15.17
CA ASP A 106 4.46 -0.37 16.33
C ASP A 106 5.68 0.44 15.91
N TRP A 107 6.40 -0.01 14.88
CA TRP A 107 7.52 0.72 14.32
C TRP A 107 7.09 2.06 13.73
N PHE A 108 5.96 2.08 13.02
CA PHE A 108 5.36 3.31 12.48
C PHE A 108 4.94 4.32 13.54
N ILE A 109 4.43 3.86 14.69
CA ILE A 109 3.87 4.76 15.72
C ILE A 109 4.85 5.07 16.85
N SER A 110 5.96 4.32 16.96
CA SER A 110 6.95 4.52 18.00
C SER A 110 7.71 5.83 17.78
N LYS A 111 7.74 6.66 18.83
CA LYS A 111 8.62 7.82 18.95
C LYS A 111 9.89 7.52 19.75
N ASP A 112 9.96 6.34 20.36
CA ASP A 112 11.12 5.89 21.12
C ASP A 112 12.16 5.31 20.14
N PRO A 113 13.36 5.90 20.05
CA PRO A 113 14.40 5.44 19.14
C PRO A 113 14.93 4.05 19.48
N VAL A 114 14.97 3.65 20.75
CA VAL A 114 15.46 2.33 21.17
C VAL A 114 14.49 1.26 20.71
N LYS A 115 13.21 1.41 21.05
CA LYS A 115 12.15 0.52 20.59
C LYS A 115 12.09 0.46 19.06
N LYS A 116 12.29 1.60 18.39
CA LYS A 116 12.28 1.66 16.92
C LYS A 116 13.45 0.89 16.32
N ALA A 117 14.65 0.99 16.90
CA ALA A 117 15.81 0.20 16.47
C ALA A 117 15.57 -1.30 16.63
N GLU A 118 15.05 -1.75 17.77
CA GLU A 118 14.71 -3.17 18.02
C GLU A 118 13.69 -3.69 16.98
N LEU A 119 12.64 -2.92 16.72
CA LEU A 119 11.65 -3.26 15.70
C LEU A 119 12.24 -3.27 14.30
N SER A 120 13.15 -2.33 13.97
CA SER A 120 13.88 -2.33 12.70
C SER A 120 14.68 -3.62 12.51
N HIS A 121 15.36 -4.12 13.55
CA HIS A 121 16.08 -5.39 13.49
C HIS A 121 15.14 -6.55 13.17
N LYS A 122 14.02 -6.68 13.89
CA LYS A 122 13.04 -7.74 13.63
C LYS A 122 12.45 -7.67 12.21
N LEU A 123 12.16 -6.45 11.73
CA LEU A 123 11.64 -6.23 10.39
C LEU A 123 12.66 -6.57 9.31
N ARG A 124 13.87 -6.01 9.41
CA ARG A 124 14.95 -6.18 8.44
C ARG A 124 15.51 -7.60 8.40
N ASP A 125 15.75 -8.20 9.56
CA ASP A 125 16.55 -9.42 9.65
C ASP A 125 15.68 -10.68 9.55
N GLU A 126 14.35 -10.57 9.65
CA GLU A 126 13.46 -11.73 9.71
C GLU A 126 12.19 -11.57 8.85
N LEU A 127 11.39 -10.51 9.05
CA LEU A 127 10.09 -10.39 8.38
C LEU A 127 10.24 -10.02 6.89
N PHE A 128 10.98 -8.97 6.55
CA PHE A 128 11.13 -8.54 5.17
C PHE A 128 11.79 -9.61 4.28
N PRO A 129 12.93 -10.24 4.64
CA PRO A 129 13.53 -11.25 3.78
C PRO A 129 12.58 -12.42 3.50
N ARG A 130 11.83 -12.86 4.52
CA ARG A 130 10.86 -13.94 4.40
C ARG A 130 9.74 -13.59 3.42
N TYR A 131 9.03 -12.48 3.65
CA TYR A 131 7.89 -12.10 2.83
C TYR A 131 8.31 -11.62 1.44
N PHE A 132 9.48 -11.00 1.30
CA PHE A 132 10.00 -10.60 0.00
C PHE A 132 10.42 -11.82 -0.82
N GLY A 133 10.91 -12.88 -0.18
CA GLY A 133 11.07 -14.19 -0.82
C GLY A 133 9.76 -14.69 -1.41
N TYR A 134 8.67 -14.71 -0.63
CA TYR A 134 7.36 -15.13 -1.14
C TYR A 134 6.84 -14.24 -2.27
N PHE A 135 7.00 -12.92 -2.17
CA PHE A 135 6.57 -12.02 -3.24
C PHE A 135 7.40 -12.19 -4.53
N GLU A 136 8.71 -12.44 -4.39
CA GLU A 136 9.58 -12.76 -5.52
C GLU A 136 9.15 -14.05 -6.21
N GLU A 137 8.83 -15.11 -5.44
CA GLU A 137 8.29 -16.37 -5.96
C GLU A 137 6.99 -16.14 -6.74
N LEU A 138 6.01 -15.40 -6.18
CA LEU A 138 4.76 -15.09 -6.88
C LEU A 138 4.97 -14.32 -8.19
N LEU A 139 5.96 -13.41 -8.25
CA LEU A 139 6.30 -12.68 -9.47
C LEU A 139 6.95 -13.58 -10.52
N VAL A 140 7.80 -14.51 -10.09
CA VAL A 140 8.43 -15.51 -10.97
C VAL A 140 7.38 -16.47 -11.51
N ASP A 141 6.45 -16.94 -10.68
CA ASP A 141 5.35 -17.82 -11.07
C ASP A 141 4.39 -17.18 -12.07
N ASN A 142 4.22 -15.84 -12.01
CA ASN A 142 3.55 -15.08 -13.06
C ASN A 142 4.44 -14.82 -14.31
N GLY A 143 5.50 -15.60 -14.50
CA GLY A 143 6.38 -15.54 -15.68
C GLY A 143 7.37 -14.37 -15.68
N ALA A 144 7.68 -13.79 -14.51
CA ALA A 144 8.59 -12.65 -14.36
C ALA A 144 8.25 -11.44 -15.26
N THR A 145 6.96 -11.25 -15.56
CA THR A 145 6.45 -10.13 -16.37
C THR A 145 6.79 -8.78 -15.75
N GLY A 146 7.02 -8.75 -14.43
CA GLY A 146 7.21 -7.55 -13.62
C GLY A 146 5.90 -7.05 -13.00
N PHE A 147 4.86 -7.88 -13.01
CA PHE A 147 3.56 -7.64 -12.39
C PHE A 147 3.09 -8.91 -11.67
N PHE A 148 2.31 -8.78 -10.60
CA PHE A 148 1.79 -9.94 -9.85
C PHE A 148 0.76 -10.76 -10.62
N ALA A 149 0.03 -10.17 -11.56
CA ALA A 149 -0.97 -10.88 -12.35
C ALA A 149 -1.01 -10.37 -13.79
N GLY A 150 -1.16 -11.27 -14.74
CA GLY A 150 -1.17 -10.96 -16.16
C GLY A 150 0.09 -10.20 -16.61
N ASN A 151 -0.12 -9.13 -17.39
CA ASN A 151 0.96 -8.33 -18.01
C ASN A 151 0.81 -6.82 -17.82
N SER A 152 0.10 -6.40 -16.78
CA SER A 152 -0.18 -4.98 -16.50
C SER A 152 -0.33 -4.74 -15.01
N LEU A 153 -0.22 -3.49 -14.58
CA LEU A 153 -0.41 -3.10 -13.18
C LEU A 153 -1.78 -3.52 -12.63
N THR A 154 -1.76 -3.96 -11.38
CA THR A 154 -2.90 -4.39 -10.58
C THR A 154 -2.82 -3.82 -9.17
N LEU A 155 -3.87 -4.04 -8.37
CA LEU A 155 -3.91 -3.68 -6.96
C LEU A 155 -2.71 -4.23 -6.17
N ALA A 156 -2.30 -5.48 -6.44
CA ALA A 156 -1.19 -6.11 -5.77
C ALA A 156 0.10 -5.31 -5.96
N ASP A 157 0.39 -4.85 -7.19
CA ASP A 157 1.61 -4.08 -7.46
C ASP A 157 1.67 -2.78 -6.64
N PHE A 158 0.55 -2.08 -6.47
CA PHE A 158 0.48 -0.88 -5.63
C PHE A 158 0.59 -1.18 -4.13
N VAL A 159 -0.04 -2.27 -3.66
CA VAL A 159 -0.01 -2.67 -2.25
C VAL A 159 1.40 -3.07 -1.84
N ILE A 160 2.07 -3.88 -2.67
CA ILE A 160 3.43 -4.31 -2.40
C ILE A 160 4.40 -3.13 -2.55
N TYR A 161 4.23 -2.25 -3.55
CA TYR A 161 5.07 -1.05 -3.69
C TYR A 161 5.13 -0.21 -2.40
N ASP A 162 3.99 0.00 -1.73
CA ASP A 162 3.91 0.74 -0.46
C ASP A 162 4.76 0.09 0.66
N VAL A 163 4.71 -1.23 0.80
CA VAL A 163 5.50 -1.91 1.83
C VAL A 163 6.99 -1.95 1.49
N LEU A 164 7.35 -2.09 0.21
CA LEU A 164 8.74 -2.01 -0.24
C LEU A 164 9.33 -0.61 0.04
N ASP A 165 8.55 0.45 -0.20
CA ASP A 165 8.97 1.82 0.08
C ASP A 165 9.17 2.09 1.57
N THR A 166 8.41 1.40 2.43
CA THR A 166 8.62 1.42 3.87
C THR A 166 9.92 0.69 4.24
N ALA A 167 10.13 -0.50 3.69
CA ALA A 167 11.29 -1.33 3.98
C ALA A 167 12.61 -0.68 3.56
N LEU A 168 12.64 0.00 2.41
CA LEU A 168 13.81 0.76 1.96
C LEU A 168 14.15 1.95 2.87
N GLY A 169 13.19 2.44 3.66
CA GLY A 169 13.46 3.41 4.73
C GLY A 169 14.12 2.79 5.96
N ILE A 170 14.02 1.48 6.15
CA ILE A 170 14.67 0.72 7.24
C ILE A 170 16.04 0.21 6.81
N ASP A 171 16.09 -0.36 5.60
CA ASP A 171 17.28 -0.95 5.01
C ASP A 171 17.30 -0.67 3.49
N PRO A 172 18.12 0.28 3.02
CA PRO A 172 18.21 0.62 1.61
C PRO A 172 18.63 -0.54 0.69
N GLU A 173 19.29 -1.57 1.24
CA GLU A 173 19.80 -2.70 0.46
C GLU A 173 18.86 -3.91 0.48
N CYS A 174 17.70 -3.82 1.16
CA CYS A 174 16.81 -4.97 1.39
C CYS A 174 16.25 -5.62 0.12
N LEU A 175 16.32 -4.93 -1.03
CA LEU A 175 15.87 -5.44 -2.32
C LEU A 175 16.99 -6.03 -3.19
N GLY A 176 18.24 -6.01 -2.74
CA GLY A 176 19.38 -6.55 -3.48
C GLY A 176 19.15 -7.98 -3.99
N PRO A 177 18.66 -8.91 -3.14
CA PRO A 177 18.38 -10.30 -3.54
C PRO A 177 17.15 -10.51 -4.42
N PHE A 178 16.31 -9.49 -4.63
CA PHE A 178 14.96 -9.64 -5.21
C PHE A 178 14.80 -8.84 -6.52
N PRO A 179 15.33 -9.33 -7.65
CA PRO A 179 15.31 -8.62 -8.93
C PRO A 179 13.88 -8.38 -9.46
N SER A 180 12.93 -9.29 -9.25
CA SER A 180 11.56 -9.14 -9.73
C SER A 180 10.83 -8.05 -8.93
N LEU A 181 11.04 -7.98 -7.61
CA LEU A 181 10.51 -6.87 -6.80
C LEU A 181 11.08 -5.50 -7.22
N ARG A 182 12.37 -5.43 -7.57
CA ARG A 182 12.96 -4.19 -8.11
C ARG A 182 12.32 -3.81 -9.46
N LYS A 183 12.09 -4.78 -10.34
CA LYS A 183 11.40 -4.55 -11.63
C LYS A 183 9.97 -4.06 -11.41
N LEU A 184 9.21 -4.68 -10.51
CA LEU A 184 7.87 -4.24 -10.13
C LEU A 184 7.87 -2.79 -9.63
N ARG A 185 8.82 -2.46 -8.75
CA ARG A 185 8.97 -1.10 -8.23
C ARG A 185 9.19 -0.09 -9.35
N SER A 186 10.12 -0.37 -10.26
CA SER A 186 10.37 0.45 -11.45
C SER A 186 9.14 0.61 -12.34
N ASN A 187 8.35 -0.45 -12.52
CA ASN A 187 7.12 -0.40 -13.32
C ASN A 187 6.07 0.53 -12.70
N VAL A 188 5.90 0.51 -11.38
CA VAL A 188 4.99 1.43 -10.67
C VAL A 188 5.48 2.87 -10.78
N GLU A 189 6.78 3.10 -10.59
CA GLU A 189 7.41 4.43 -10.66
C GLU A 189 7.43 5.02 -12.08
N ALA A 190 7.40 4.19 -13.11
CA ALA A 190 7.37 4.62 -14.50
C ALA A 190 6.02 5.22 -14.93
N VAL A 191 4.94 5.01 -14.16
CA VAL A 191 3.62 5.61 -14.45
C VAL A 191 3.71 7.13 -14.27
N PRO A 192 3.48 7.96 -15.31
CA PRO A 192 3.71 9.40 -15.23
C PRO A 192 2.99 10.09 -14.06
N ALA A 193 1.71 9.77 -13.85
CA ALA A 193 0.92 10.33 -12.75
C ALA A 193 1.44 9.92 -11.35
N ILE A 194 2.04 8.73 -11.23
CA ILE A 194 2.67 8.28 -9.99
C ILE A 194 4.01 9.00 -9.84
N ARG A 195 4.89 8.97 -10.84
CA ARG A 195 6.17 9.67 -10.83
C ARG A 195 6.05 11.12 -10.40
N ASP A 196 5.12 11.85 -11.01
CA ASP A 196 4.90 13.27 -10.74
C ASP A 196 4.39 13.48 -9.30
N TYR A 197 3.52 12.58 -8.82
CA TYR A 197 3.09 12.57 -7.42
C TYR A 197 4.24 12.23 -6.45
N LEU A 198 5.07 11.23 -6.73
CA LEU A 198 6.21 10.84 -5.89
C LEU A 198 7.23 11.98 -5.76
N ALA A 199 7.42 12.78 -6.81
CA ALA A 199 8.31 13.95 -6.80
C ALA A 199 7.80 15.10 -5.91
N GLN A 200 6.48 15.17 -5.68
CA GLN A 200 5.83 16.27 -4.95
C GLN A 200 5.27 15.86 -3.58
N ARG A 201 5.02 14.55 -3.36
CA ARG A 201 4.38 14.07 -2.15
C ARG A 201 5.23 14.43 -0.93
N PRO A 202 4.60 14.74 0.22
CA PRO A 202 5.34 14.96 1.44
C PRO A 202 6.29 13.79 1.71
N LYS A 203 7.53 14.09 2.10
CA LYS A 203 8.42 13.11 2.73
C LYS A 203 7.86 12.85 4.12
N SER A 204 6.76 12.10 4.20
CA SER A 204 6.16 11.76 5.48
C SER A 204 7.23 11.08 6.32
N VAL A 205 7.41 11.55 7.55
CA VAL A 205 8.35 10.98 8.52
C VAL A 205 7.98 9.51 8.70
N ILE A 206 8.75 8.65 8.05
CA ILE A 206 8.86 7.27 8.44
C ILE A 206 10.02 7.20 9.41
#